data_AF-A0A5Q4E4X5-F1
#
_entry.id   AF-A0A5Q4E4X5-F1
#
_cell.length_a   1.000
_cell.length_b   1.000
_cell.length_c   1.000
_cell.angle_alpha   90.00
_cell.angle_beta   90.00
_cell.angle_gamma   90.00
#
_symmetry.space_group_name_H-M   'P 1'
#
loop_
_entity.id
_entity.type
_entity.pdbx_description
1 polymer ?
#
loop_
_entity_poly.entity_id
_entity_poly.type
_entity_poly.pdbx_seq_one_letter_code
_entity_poly.pdbx_strand_id
1 'polypeptide(L)'
;MVKYLLDTNICIYIIKQKPIEVFEKFKTMQMGTVGISAITFSELIYGVEKSSHPEKNRDALLRFVAPLEVLDYNEEAASEYGKIRTIQFQFPRHEISISNPCCQCAVISILSLNAICAQRHL
;
A
#
# COMPACT_ATOMS: atom_id res chain seq x y z
N MET A 1 14.41 2.71 6.35
CA MET A 1 13.19 2.71 7.18
C MET A 1 12.09 3.29 6.32
N VAL A 2 11.00 2.53 6.15
CA VAL A 2 9.85 2.88 5.30
C VAL A 2 9.20 4.16 5.82
N LYS A 3 9.04 5.15 4.93
CA LYS A 3 8.40 6.46 5.18
C LYS A 3 7.06 6.62 4.46
N TYR A 4 6.79 5.79 3.45
CA TYR A 4 5.57 5.86 2.66
C TYR A 4 5.02 4.47 2.43
N LEU A 5 3.73 4.30 2.68
CA LEU A 5 3.00 3.07 2.35
C LEU A 5 2.09 3.33 1.16
N LEU A 6 2.23 2.51 0.12
CA LEU A 6 1.43 2.62 -1.09
C LEU A 6 0.10 1.88 -0.94
N ASP A 7 -0.93 2.51 -1.48
CA ASP A 7 -2.25 1.91 -1.65
C ASP A 7 -2.29 1.01 -2.90
N THR A 8 -3.21 0.04 -2.93
CA THR A 8 -3.40 -0.90 -4.04
C THR A 8 -3.66 -0.16 -5.36
N ASN A 9 -4.45 0.91 -5.34
CA ASN A 9 -4.74 1.72 -6.53
C ASN A 9 -3.48 2.37 -7.11
N ILE A 10 -2.63 2.95 -6.24
CA ILE A 10 -1.38 3.58 -6.65
C ILE A 10 -0.41 2.53 -7.21
N CYS A 11 -0.32 1.36 -6.56
CA CYS A 11 0.48 0.23 -7.06
C CYS A 11 0.04 -0.18 -8.47
N ILE A 12 -1.27 -0.30 -8.71
CA ILE A 12 -1.83 -0.63 -10.03
C ILE A 12 -1.45 0.43 -11.07
N TYR A 13 -1.52 1.72 -10.72
CA TYR A 13 -1.15 2.80 -11.63
C TYR A 13 0.34 2.79 -11.99
N ILE A 14 1.21 2.54 -11.01
CA ILE A 14 2.67 2.43 -11.23
C ILE A 14 2.98 1.21 -12.11
N ILE A 15 2.38 0.05 -11.83
CA ILE A 15 2.56 -1.19 -12.62
C ILE A 15 2.09 -0.97 -14.06
N LYS A 16 0.97 -0.28 -14.26
CA LYS A 16 0.43 0.04 -15.60
C LYS A 16 1.10 1.23 -16.26
N GLN A 17 2.00 1.93 -15.57
CA GLN A 17 2.64 3.19 -16.00
C GLN A 17 1.62 4.24 -16.45
N LYS A 18 0.45 4.28 -15.80
CA LYS A 18 -0.67 5.15 -16.19
C LYS A 18 -1.37 5.69 -14.94
N PRO A 19 -1.40 7.02 -14.75
CA PRO A 19 -0.72 8.06 -15.54
C PRO A 19 0.82 8.06 -15.33
N ILE A 20 1.57 8.47 -16.35
CA ILE A 20 3.05 8.44 -16.33
C ILE A 20 3.65 9.32 -15.23
N GLU A 21 2.95 10.37 -14.84
CA GLU A 21 3.33 11.32 -13.80
C GLU A 21 3.52 10.63 -12.44
N VAL A 22 2.64 9.69 -12.09
CA VAL A 22 2.73 8.91 -10.84
C VAL A 22 3.94 7.99 -10.86
N PHE A 23 4.23 7.39 -12.02
CA PHE A 23 5.40 6.53 -12.19
C PHE A 23 6.73 7.31 -12.10
N GLU A 24 6.81 8.47 -12.73
CA GLU A 24 8.00 9.33 -12.65
C GLU A 24 8.23 9.86 -11.23
N LYS A 25 7.15 10.21 -10.53
CA LYS A 25 7.24 10.61 -9.12
C LYS A 25 7.60 9.47 -8.19
N PHE A 26 7.18 8.25 -8.49
CA PHE A 26 7.66 7.06 -7.78
C PHE A 26 9.17 6.85 -8.00
N LYS A 27 9.69 7.08 -9.21
CA LYS A 27 11.14 6.99 -9.48
C LYS A 27 11.99 8.01 -8.74
N THR A 28 11.44 9.19 -8.41
CA THR A 28 12.18 10.20 -7.63
C THR A 28 12.21 9.88 -6.13
N MET A 29 11.40 8.92 -5.67
CA MET A 29 11.42 8.47 -4.28
C MET A 29 12.65 7.62 -3.99
N GLN A 30 13.18 7.76 -2.78
CA GLN A 30 14.36 7.02 -2.37
C GLN A 30 14.01 5.54 -2.13
N MET A 31 14.79 4.63 -2.72
CA MET A 31 14.65 3.18 -2.49
C MET A 31 14.68 2.85 -1.00
N GLY A 32 13.82 1.94 -0.54
CA GLY A 32 13.70 1.57 0.88
C GLY A 32 13.02 2.61 1.78
N THR A 33 12.51 3.72 1.21
CA THR A 33 11.58 4.64 1.89
C THR A 33 10.12 4.37 1.55
N VAL A 34 9.86 3.49 0.57
CA VAL A 34 8.52 3.15 0.11
C VAL A 34 8.29 1.66 0.33
N GLY A 35 7.13 1.31 0.85
CA GLY A 35 6.72 -0.07 1.09
C GLY A 35 5.24 -0.30 0.79
N ILE A 36 4.86 -1.57 0.85
CA ILE A 36 3.47 -2.04 0.76
C ILE A 36 3.16 -2.97 1.92
N SER A 37 1.90 -3.04 2.34
CA SER A 37 1.50 -4.06 3.33
C SER A 37 1.33 -5.43 2.67
N ALA A 38 1.50 -6.51 3.44
CA ALA A 38 1.19 -7.88 3.01
C ALA A 38 -0.25 -8.01 2.48
N ILE A 39 -1.18 -7.20 2.99
CA ILE A 39 -2.58 -7.17 2.57
C ILE A 39 -2.70 -6.57 1.17
N THR A 40 -2.09 -5.41 0.93
CA THR A 40 -1.97 -4.80 -0.40
C THR A 40 -1.33 -5.76 -1.39
N PHE A 41 -0.26 -6.43 -0.97
CA PHE A 41 0.41 -7.42 -1.79
C PHE A 41 -0.53 -8.57 -2.17
N SER A 42 -1.32 -9.07 -1.22
CA SER A 42 -2.32 -10.12 -1.50
C SER A 42 -3.42 -9.68 -2.48
N GLU A 43 -3.89 -8.43 -2.39
CA GLU A 43 -4.87 -7.87 -3.33
C GLU A 43 -4.28 -7.75 -4.75
N LEU A 44 -3.01 -7.33 -4.86
CA LEU A 44 -2.30 -7.25 -6.12
C LEU A 44 -2.13 -8.63 -6.76
N ILE A 45 -1.73 -9.64 -5.98
CA ILE A 45 -1.63 -11.04 -6.44
C ILE A 45 -2.98 -11.54 -6.94
N TYR A 46 -4.06 -11.33 -6.18
CA TYR A 46 -5.41 -11.67 -6.63
C TYR A 46 -5.78 -10.97 -7.95
N GLY A 47 -5.43 -9.69 -8.09
CA GLY A 47 -5.63 -8.95 -9.33
C GLY A 47 -4.86 -9.51 -10.53
N VAL A 48 -3.65 -10.03 -10.30
CA VAL A 48 -2.84 -10.72 -11.31
C VAL A 48 -3.50 -12.02 -11.74
N GLU A 49 -3.89 -12.88 -10.80
CA GLU A 49 -4.50 -14.19 -11.08
C GLU A 49 -5.85 -14.06 -11.81
N LYS A 50 -6.63 -13.02 -11.49
CA LYS A 50 -7.90 -12.72 -12.16
C LYS A 50 -7.74 -12.14 -13.57
N SER A 51 -6.56 -11.68 -13.94
CA SER A 51 -6.35 -10.93 -15.19
C SER A 51 -6.34 -11.83 -16.43
N SER A 52 -6.57 -11.24 -17.61
CA SER A 52 -6.51 -11.96 -18.89
C SER A 52 -5.11 -12.46 -19.27
N HIS A 53 -4.05 -11.97 -18.61
CA HIS A 53 -2.65 -12.30 -18.90
C HIS A 53 -1.87 -12.48 -17.59
N PRO A 54 -2.13 -13.55 -16.83
CA PRO A 54 -1.61 -13.71 -15.46
C PRO A 54 -0.07 -13.77 -15.41
N GLU A 55 0.58 -14.53 -16.29
CA GLU A 55 2.06 -14.64 -16.31
C GLU A 55 2.75 -13.29 -16.51
N LYS A 56 2.30 -12.52 -17.52
CA LYS A 56 2.85 -11.20 -17.82
C LYS A 56 2.65 -10.23 -16.65
N ASN A 57 1.48 -10.26 -16.02
CA ASN A 57 1.17 -9.37 -14.90
C ASN A 57 1.89 -9.79 -13.61
N ARG A 58 2.17 -11.10 -13.44
CA ARG A 58 2.98 -11.61 -12.34
C ARG A 58 4.42 -11.13 -12.43
N ASP A 59 5.02 -11.21 -13.61
CA ASP A 59 6.38 -10.69 -13.83
C ASP A 59 6.46 -9.18 -13.58
N ALA A 60 5.46 -8.43 -14.03
CA ALA A 60 5.37 -6.99 -13.78
C ALA A 60 5.25 -6.69 -12.27
N LEU A 61 4.42 -7.44 -11.56
CA LEU A 61 4.25 -7.30 -10.11
C LEU A 61 5.54 -7.63 -9.36
N LEU A 62 6.22 -8.73 -9.69
CA LEU A 62 7.48 -9.11 -9.03
C LEU A 62 8.58 -8.05 -9.24
N ARG A 63 8.68 -7.48 -10.44
CA ARG A 63 9.62 -6.38 -10.72
C ARG A 63 9.26 -5.10 -9.94
N PHE A 64 7.98 -4.82 -9.77
CA PHE A 64 7.51 -3.68 -8.99
C PHE A 64 7.76 -3.85 -7.48
N VAL A 65 7.59 -5.07 -6.96
CA VAL A 65 7.76 -5.37 -5.53
C VAL A 65 9.23 -5.55 -5.14
N ALA A 66 10.11 -5.97 -6.05
CA ALA A 66 11.53 -6.15 -5.79
C ALA A 66 12.24 -4.96 -5.07
N PRO A 67 11.99 -3.68 -5.44
CA PRO A 67 12.57 -2.53 -4.74
C PRO A 67 11.79 -2.08 -3.49
N LEU A 68 10.64 -2.69 -3.19
CA LEU A 68 9.73 -2.29 -2.11
C LEU A 68 9.89 -3.19 -0.89
N GLU A 69 9.70 -2.61 0.28
CA GLU A 69 9.59 -3.38 1.52
C GLU A 69 8.14 -3.85 1.70
N VAL A 70 7.93 -5.16 1.78
CA VAL A 70 6.62 -5.75 2.12
C VAL A 70 6.54 -5.91 3.62
N LEU A 71 5.59 -5.21 4.24
CA LEU A 71 5.42 -5.21 5.68
C LEU A 71 4.36 -6.24 6.09
N ASP A 72 4.75 -7.13 7.00
CA ASP A 72 3.88 -8.16 7.52
C ASP A 72 2.74 -7.59 8.37
N TYR A 73 1.61 -8.29 8.35
CA TYR A 73 0.49 -8.03 9.25
C TYR A 73 0.48 -9.11 10.34
N ASN A 74 1.04 -8.77 11.50
CA ASN A 74 1.19 -9.66 12.65
C ASN A 74 0.16 -9.35 13.76
N GLU A 75 0.25 -10.07 14.88
CA GLU A 75 -0.65 -9.89 16.02
C GLU A 75 -0.58 -8.48 16.62
N GLU A 76 0.61 -7.88 16.69
CA GLU A 76 0.79 -6.49 17.13
C GLU A 76 0.02 -5.52 16.23
N ALA A 77 0.04 -5.75 14.90
CA ALA A 77 -0.70 -4.95 13.94
C ALA A 77 -2.19 -5.08 14.20
N ALA A 78 -2.67 -6.31 14.43
CA ALA A 78 -4.07 -6.56 14.73
C ALA A 78 -4.52 -5.91 16.06
N SER A 79 -3.65 -5.88 17.06
CA SER A 79 -3.92 -5.22 18.34
C SER A 79 -4.02 -3.69 18.18
N GLU A 80 -3.03 -3.05 17.52
CA GLU A 80 -3.06 -1.61 17.26
C GLU A 80 -4.24 -1.22 16.38
N TYR A 81 -4.56 -2.05 15.38
CA TYR A 81 -5.75 -1.90 14.57
C TYR A 81 -7.04 -1.82 15.41
N GLY A 82 -7.20 -2.73 16.37
CA GLY A 82 -8.35 -2.77 17.27
C GLY A 82 -8.49 -1.47 18.08
N LYS A 83 -7.37 -0.92 18.58
CA LYS A 83 -7.35 0.36 19.30
C LYS A 83 -7.76 1.52 18.39
N ILE A 84 -7.16 1.63 17.21
CA ILE A 84 -7.45 2.69 16.24
C ILE A 84 -8.92 2.65 15.84
N ARG A 85 -9.46 1.49 15.47
CA ARG A 85 -10.85 1.35 15.02
C ARG A 85 -11.86 1.74 16.11
N THR A 86 -11.51 1.51 17.38
CA THR A 86 -12.33 1.91 18.52
C THR A 86 -12.36 3.43 18.68
N ILE A 87 -11.25 4.11 18.39
CA ILE A 87 -11.13 5.58 18.45
C ILE A 87 -11.71 6.25 17.20
N GLN A 88 -11.58 5.63 16.02
CA GLN A 88 -11.95 6.22 14.73
C GLN A 88 -13.45 6.27 14.45
N PHE A 89 -14.29 5.65 15.28
CA PHE A 89 -15.76 5.73 15.18
C PHE A 89 -16.32 7.16 15.39
N GLN A 90 -15.47 8.14 15.73
CA GLN A 90 -15.83 9.57 15.89
C GLN A 90 -15.46 10.49 14.70
N PHE A 91 -14.73 10.04 13.68
CA PHE A 91 -14.32 10.91 12.56
C PHE A 91 -15.24 10.74 11.31
N PRO A 92 -15.68 11.84 10.66
CA PRO A 92 -16.57 11.78 9.50
C PRO A 92 -15.88 11.10 8.30
N ARG A 93 -16.56 10.12 7.70
CA ARG A 93 -16.14 9.28 6.55
C ARG A 93 -15.92 10.01 5.21
N HIS A 94 -15.63 11.31 5.21
CA HIS A 94 -15.42 12.07 3.99
C HIS A 94 -13.92 12.36 3.83
N GLU A 95 -13.33 11.89 2.74
CA GLU A 95 -11.95 12.15 2.23
C GLU A 95 -10.93 11.01 2.25
N ILE A 96 -11.33 9.74 2.43
CA ILE A 96 -10.45 8.63 2.06
C ILE A 96 -11.24 7.57 1.30
N SER A 97 -11.05 7.52 -0.01
CA SER A 97 -11.51 6.41 -0.86
C SER A 97 -10.63 5.19 -0.60
N ILE A 98 -10.72 4.61 0.59
CA ILE A 98 -10.03 3.38 0.92
C ILE A 98 -10.91 2.23 0.44
N SER A 99 -10.45 1.51 -0.58
CA SER A 99 -11.08 0.26 -1.01
C SER A 99 -11.04 -0.83 0.07
N ASN A 100 -10.26 -0.64 1.15
CA ASN A 100 -10.23 -1.49 2.33
C ASN A 100 -9.76 -0.70 3.59
N PRO A 101 -10.65 0.02 4.31
CA PRO A 101 -10.30 1.12 5.23
C PRO A 101 -9.45 0.89 6.48
N CYS A 102 -8.74 -0.22 6.68
CA CYS A 102 -8.51 -0.62 8.07
C CYS A 102 -7.19 -1.29 8.41
N CYS A 103 -6.73 -2.32 7.69
CA CYS A 103 -5.55 -3.04 8.16
C CYS A 103 -4.20 -2.36 7.81
N GLN A 104 -4.12 -1.60 6.72
CA GLN A 104 -2.91 -0.85 6.34
C GLN A 104 -2.52 0.20 7.39
N CYS A 105 -3.50 0.88 8.00
CA CYS A 105 -3.25 1.88 9.04
C CYS A 105 -2.61 1.29 10.29
N ALA A 106 -2.84 0.01 10.57
CA ALA A 106 -2.28 -0.63 11.75
C ALA A 106 -0.84 -1.10 11.56
N VAL A 107 -0.48 -1.49 10.32
CA VAL A 107 0.90 -1.74 9.91
C VAL A 107 1.72 -0.43 10.00
N ILE A 108 1.12 0.71 9.64
CA ILE A 108 1.71 2.05 9.80
C ILE A 108 2.02 2.37 11.27
N SER A 109 1.16 1.93 12.21
CA SER A 109 1.30 2.25 13.63
C SER A 109 2.44 1.51 14.34
N ILE A 110 2.81 0.31 13.91
CA ILE A 110 3.94 -0.45 14.49
C ILE A 110 5.29 0.15 14.10
N LEU A 111 5.38 0.77 12.91
CA LEU A 111 6.64 1.25 12.36
C LEU A 111 7.24 2.48 13.05
N SER A 112 6.66 2.98 14.15
CA SER A 112 7.12 4.17 14.88
C SER A 112 7.15 5.43 14.01
N LEU A 113 6.05 6.19 14.02
CA LEU A 113 5.94 7.62 13.70
C LEU A 113 6.63 8.11 12.40
N ASN A 114 5.80 8.36 11.38
CA ASN A 114 5.98 9.23 10.19
C ASN A 114 5.72 8.54 8.83
N ALA A 115 5.11 7.35 8.80
CA ALA A 115 4.63 6.81 7.54
C ALA A 115 3.32 7.49 7.10
N ILE A 116 3.38 8.34 6.08
CA ILE A 116 2.21 9.01 5.49
C ILE A 116 1.61 8.06 4.46
N CYS A 117 0.30 7.80 4.55
CA CYS A 117 -0.43 7.10 3.47
C CYS A 117 -0.35 7.98 2.21
N ALA A 118 0.35 7.51 1.17
CA ALA A 118 0.71 8.32 0.01
C ALA A 118 -0.47 8.59 -0.95
N GLN A 119 -1.72 8.49 -0.49
CA GLN A 119 -2.93 8.71 -1.30
C GLN A 119 -3.15 10.18 -1.71
N ARG A 120 -2.50 11.17 -1.05
CA ARG A 120 -2.75 12.61 -1.29
C ARG A 120 -1.56 13.40 -1.85
N HIS A 121 -0.40 12.77 -2.01
CA HIS A 121 0.82 13.46 -2.43
C HIS A 121 1.55 12.81 -3.61
N LEU A 122 0.95 11.83 -4.29
CA LEU A 122 1.40 11.34 -5.60
C LEU A 122 0.51 11.87 -6.71
#